data_AF-A0A937C9Y6-F1
#
_entry.id   AF-A0A937C9Y6-F1
#
_cell.length_a   1.000
_cell.length_b   1.000
_cell.length_c   1.000
_cell.angle_alpha   90.00
_cell.angle_beta   90.00
_cell.angle_gamma   90.00
#
_symmetry.space_group_name_H-M   'P 1'
#
loop_
_entity.id
_entity.type
_entity.pdbx_description
1 polymer ?
#
loop_
_entity_poly.entity_id
_entity_poly.type
_entity_poly.pdbx_seq_one_letter_code
_entity_poly.pdbx_strand_id
1 'polypeptide(L)'
;MQYITVFDYLLLPVYLYIFYIIVKKTSVKYTDPELRKYFFMAFYLHMFGAVAYALMVQYYYGYGDSFVFYYGSDFLSTQIAQDAGNIQYFFKPASEVKLWYDEEVGDLHYSGYFGIASNLFIMKVAAVLSLFSFNKYLVITLFFGAFSFAGLWKLFLVFKDINKDKHLKLLAWGVLYMPSVWFWGS
;
A
#
# COMPACT_ATOMS: atom_id res chain seq x y z
N MET A 1 -0.96 12.86 15.71
CA MET A 1 -1.50 11.54 16.12
C MET A 1 -0.41 10.48 15.94
N GLN A 2 -0.34 9.47 16.82
CA GLN A 2 0.62 8.37 16.72
C GLN A 2 -0.09 7.15 16.14
N TYR A 3 0.21 6.78 14.90
CA TYR A 3 -0.38 5.61 14.23
C TYR A 3 0.53 4.38 14.27
N ILE A 4 1.85 4.57 14.23
CA ILE A 4 2.80 3.47 14.39
C ILE A 4 2.98 3.16 15.88
N THR A 5 2.63 1.94 16.27
CA THR A 5 2.74 1.44 17.65
C THR A 5 3.83 0.38 17.79
N VAL A 6 4.10 -0.09 19.01
CA VAL A 6 5.00 -1.23 19.24
C VAL A 6 4.52 -2.48 18.49
N PHE A 7 3.21 -2.68 18.36
CA PHE A 7 2.66 -3.81 17.63
C PHE A 7 2.97 -3.77 16.13
N ASP A 8 3.03 -2.59 15.53
CA ASP A 8 3.47 -2.41 14.14
C ASP A 8 4.89 -2.94 13.94
N TYR A 9 5.80 -2.61 14.87
CA TYR A 9 7.19 -3.08 14.81
C TYR A 9 7.34 -4.57 15.07
N LEU A 10 6.48 -5.16 15.90
CA LEU A 10 6.45 -6.61 16.11
C LEU A 10 5.97 -7.36 14.87
N LEU A 11 4.97 -6.81 14.16
CA LEU A 11 4.44 -7.39 12.93
C LEU A 11 5.33 -7.15 11.71
N LEU A 12 6.07 -6.05 11.66
CA LEU A 12 6.95 -5.69 10.55
C LEU A 12 7.85 -6.84 10.06
N PRO A 13 8.70 -7.49 10.90
CA PRO A 13 9.56 -8.57 10.44
C PRO A 13 8.76 -9.80 9.98
N VAL A 14 7.61 -10.07 10.59
CA VAL A 14 6.72 -11.17 10.21
C VAL A 14 6.19 -10.94 8.79
N TYR A 15 5.69 -9.74 8.51
CA TYR A 15 5.12 -9.40 7.20
C TYR A 15 6.18 -9.27 6.11
N LEU A 16 7.34 -8.69 6.40
CA LEU A 16 8.48 -8.69 5.47
C LEU A 16 8.89 -10.12 5.10
N TYR A 17 8.91 -11.04 6.06
CA TYR A 17 9.21 -12.43 5.80
C TYR A 17 8.12 -13.11 4.95
N ILE A 18 6.83 -12.88 5.26
CA ILE A 18 5.71 -13.40 4.45
C ILE A 18 5.83 -12.93 2.99
N PHE A 19 6.02 -11.62 2.77
CA PHE A 19 6.20 -11.09 1.41
C PHE A 19 7.45 -11.64 0.74
N TYR A 20 8.57 -11.76 1.46
CA TYR A 20 9.77 -12.40 0.93
C TYR A 20 9.51 -13.83 0.45
N ILE A 21 8.77 -14.65 1.21
CA ILE A 21 8.41 -16.02 0.80
C ILE A 21 7.54 -16.02 -0.46
N ILE A 22 6.56 -15.13 -0.55
CA ILE A 22 5.69 -14.99 -1.74
C ILE A 22 6.53 -14.61 -2.98
N VAL A 23 7.43 -13.63 -2.83
CA VAL A 23 8.34 -13.20 -3.89
C VAL A 23 9.33 -14.29 -4.25
N LYS A 24 9.93 -14.97 -3.28
CA LYS A 24 10.85 -16.09 -3.52
C LYS A 24 10.17 -17.21 -4.30
N LYS A 25 8.94 -17.60 -3.96
CA LYS A 25 8.16 -18.59 -4.73
C LYS A 25 7.86 -18.11 -6.14
N THR A 26 7.48 -16.84 -6.30
CA THR A 26 7.21 -16.26 -7.63
C THR A 26 8.47 -16.17 -8.49
N SER A 27 9.63 -15.95 -7.87
CA SER A 27 10.92 -15.81 -8.55
C SER A 27 11.35 -17.07 -9.31
N VAL A 28 10.80 -18.25 -8.98
CA VAL A 28 11.08 -19.51 -9.67
C VAL A 28 10.67 -19.46 -11.15
N LYS A 29 9.71 -18.58 -11.50
CA LYS A 29 9.29 -18.36 -12.89
C LYS A 29 10.37 -17.67 -13.74
N TYR A 30 11.37 -17.04 -13.12
CA TYR A 30 12.44 -16.33 -13.80
C TYR A 30 13.71 -17.19 -13.77
N THR A 31 13.92 -17.95 -14.85
CA THR A 31 15.08 -18.84 -15.01
C THR A 31 16.38 -18.09 -15.27
N ASP A 32 16.30 -16.91 -15.91
CA ASP A 32 17.43 -16.01 -16.10
C ASP A 32 17.88 -15.41 -14.75
N PRO A 33 19.13 -15.68 -14.32
CA PRO A 33 19.68 -15.13 -13.07
C PRO A 33 19.69 -13.60 -13.03
N GLU A 34 19.91 -12.91 -14.16
CA GLU A 34 19.96 -11.45 -14.21
C GLU A 34 18.57 -10.85 -14.00
N LEU A 35 17.56 -11.36 -14.70
CA LEU A 35 16.17 -10.98 -14.49
C LEU A 35 15.70 -11.23 -13.06
N ARG A 36 16.08 -12.38 -12.48
CA ARG A 36 15.75 -12.74 -11.10
C ARG A 36 16.40 -11.78 -10.10
N LYS A 37 17.63 -11.34 -10.35
CA LYS A 37 18.28 -10.29 -9.56
C LYS A 37 17.48 -9.00 -9.62
N TYR A 38 16.98 -8.61 -10.79
CA TYR A 38 16.20 -7.39 -10.92
C TYR A 38 14.90 -7.43 -10.14
N PHE A 39 14.21 -8.57 -10.18
CA PHE A 39 12.99 -8.84 -9.42
C PHE A 39 13.20 -8.67 -7.93
N PHE A 40 14.23 -9.31 -7.36
CA PHE A 40 14.51 -9.19 -5.92
C PHE A 40 14.95 -7.79 -5.52
N MET A 41 15.79 -7.13 -6.32
CA MET A 41 16.23 -5.77 -6.01
C MET A 41 15.06 -4.79 -5.97
N ALA A 42 14.15 -4.88 -6.95
CA ALA A 42 12.93 -4.06 -6.96
C ALA A 42 12.08 -4.34 -5.70
N PHE A 43 11.86 -5.60 -5.36
CA PHE A 43 11.14 -5.97 -4.14
C PHE A 43 11.75 -5.34 -2.89
N TYR A 44 13.06 -5.51 -2.68
CA TYR A 44 13.72 -4.97 -1.48
C TYR A 44 13.64 -3.44 -1.41
N LEU A 45 13.81 -2.75 -2.54
CA LEU A 45 13.67 -1.30 -2.59
C LEU A 45 12.26 -0.85 -2.25
N HIS A 46 11.22 -1.53 -2.72
CA HIS A 46 9.84 -1.19 -2.37
C HIS A 46 9.49 -1.49 -0.92
N MET A 47 9.99 -2.60 -0.36
CA MET A 47 9.80 -2.89 1.07
C MET A 47 10.53 -1.87 1.94
N PHE A 48 11.76 -1.51 1.57
CA PHE A 48 12.50 -0.45 2.26
C PHE A 48 11.81 0.91 2.11
N GLY A 49 11.32 1.24 0.91
CA GLY A 49 10.57 2.44 0.61
C GLY A 49 9.31 2.57 1.44
N ALA A 50 8.48 1.52 1.50
CA ALA A 50 7.26 1.49 2.31
C ALA A 50 7.55 1.77 3.80
N VAL A 51 8.58 1.13 4.36
CA VAL A 51 8.98 1.36 5.75
C VAL A 51 9.51 2.78 5.93
N ALA A 52 10.43 3.23 5.09
CA ALA A 52 11.04 4.54 5.19
C ALA A 52 10.01 5.67 5.02
N TYR A 53 9.07 5.51 4.09
CA TYR A 53 7.94 6.41 3.89
C TYR A 53 7.05 6.47 5.12
N ALA A 54 6.61 5.32 5.66
CA ALA A 54 5.76 5.28 6.85
C ALA A 54 6.41 5.95 8.06
N LEU A 55 7.70 5.71 8.28
CA LEU A 55 8.47 6.34 9.35
C LEU A 55 8.61 7.85 9.12
N MET A 56 8.86 8.28 7.88
CA MET A 56 8.96 9.70 7.53
C MET A 56 7.62 10.42 7.77
N VAL A 57 6.50 9.87 7.30
CA VAL A 57 5.17 10.46 7.52
C VAL A 57 4.84 10.53 9.03
N GLN A 58 5.20 9.50 9.80
CA GLN A 58 4.93 9.46 11.24
C GLN A 58 5.81 10.40 12.07
N TYR A 59 7.12 10.39 11.84
CA TYR A 59 8.08 11.01 12.75
C TYR A 59 8.65 12.33 12.23
N TYR A 60 8.56 12.60 10.93
CA TYR A 60 9.07 13.83 10.32
C TYR A 60 7.94 14.79 9.94
N TYR A 61 6.92 14.34 9.20
CA TYR A 61 5.80 15.21 8.81
C TYR A 61 4.72 15.31 9.88
N GLY A 62 4.33 14.19 10.49
CA GLY A 62 3.22 14.13 11.44
C GLY A 62 1.83 14.23 10.79
N TYR A 63 1.75 14.37 9.47
CA TYR A 63 0.53 14.40 8.66
C TYR A 63 0.80 13.86 7.24
N GLY A 64 -0.25 13.48 6.52
CA GLY A 64 -0.19 13.04 5.13
C GLY A 64 -1.44 12.29 4.69
N ASP A 65 -1.66 12.19 3.38
CA ASP A 65 -2.83 11.52 2.81
C ASP A 65 -2.93 10.05 3.23
N SER A 66 -1.80 9.37 3.42
CA SER A 66 -1.77 7.99 3.90
C SER A 66 -2.42 7.82 5.27
N PHE A 67 -2.31 8.81 6.16
CA PHE A 67 -3.02 8.82 7.45
C PHE A 67 -4.51 9.04 7.27
N VAL A 68 -4.91 9.85 6.31
CA VAL A 68 -6.33 10.03 5.99
C VAL A 68 -6.93 8.74 5.45
N PHE A 69 -6.22 8.03 4.57
CA PHE A 69 -6.67 6.75 4.04
C PHE A 69 -6.72 5.66 5.12
N TYR A 70 -5.75 5.65 6.02
CA TYR A 70 -5.73 4.75 7.17
C TYR A 70 -6.89 5.04 8.13
N TYR A 71 -7.14 6.31 8.45
CA TYR A 71 -8.27 6.72 9.28
C TYR A 71 -9.61 6.33 8.65
N GLY A 72 -9.79 6.57 7.35
CA GLY A 72 -11.00 6.15 6.65
C GLY A 72 -11.17 4.63 6.62
N SER A 73 -10.06 3.90 6.50
CA SER A 73 -10.06 2.44 6.63
C SER A 73 -10.49 1.98 8.02
N ASP A 74 -9.93 2.59 9.07
CA ASP A 74 -10.27 2.28 10.47
C ASP A 74 -11.75 2.51 10.75
N PHE A 75 -12.31 3.63 10.28
CA PHE A 75 -13.75 3.91 10.35
C PHE A 75 -14.56 2.80 9.67
N LEU A 76 -14.28 2.49 8.41
CA LEU A 76 -15.03 1.47 7.65
C LEU A 76 -14.95 0.09 8.30
N SER A 77 -13.76 -0.33 8.72
CA SER A 77 -13.54 -1.63 9.36
C SER A 77 -14.22 -1.72 10.73
N THR A 78 -14.18 -0.65 11.53
CA THR A 78 -14.81 -0.60 12.85
C THR A 78 -16.34 -0.63 12.73
N GLN A 79 -16.90 0.13 11.80
CA GLN A 79 -18.34 0.16 11.56
C GLN A 79 -18.88 -1.19 11.08
N ILE A 80 -18.13 -1.93 10.25
CA ILE A 80 -18.50 -3.29 9.83
C ILE A 80 -18.37 -4.30 10.97
N ALA A 81 -17.35 -4.15 11.82
CA ALA A 81 -17.19 -5.01 12.98
C ALA A 81 -18.32 -4.82 14.02
N GLN A 82 -18.88 -3.62 14.09
CA GLN A 82 -20.04 -3.30 14.94
C GLN A 82 -21.35 -3.82 14.34
N ASP A 83 -21.57 -3.60 13.04
CA ASP A 83 -22.72 -4.14 12.30
C ASP A 83 -22.28 -4.61 10.91
N ALA A 84 -22.37 -5.92 10.67
CA ALA A 84 -22.02 -6.53 9.40
C ALA A 84 -22.86 -5.99 8.23
N GLY A 85 -24.06 -5.46 8.47
CA GLY A 85 -24.91 -4.79 7.48
C GLY A 85 -24.23 -3.57 6.83
N ASN A 86 -23.30 -2.93 7.52
CA ASN A 86 -22.54 -1.78 7.01
C ASN A 86 -21.62 -2.13 5.84
N ILE A 87 -21.41 -3.42 5.53
CA ILE A 87 -20.68 -3.84 4.32
C ILE A 87 -21.29 -3.25 3.04
N GLN A 88 -22.58 -2.89 3.03
CA GLN A 88 -23.21 -2.24 1.88
C GLN A 88 -22.50 -0.95 1.44
N TYR A 89 -21.90 -0.20 2.37
CA TYR A 89 -21.20 1.05 2.07
C TYR A 89 -19.92 0.86 1.24
N PHE A 90 -19.38 -0.36 1.15
CA PHE A 90 -18.32 -0.69 0.20
C PHE A 90 -18.74 -0.53 -1.26
N PHE A 91 -20.04 -0.67 -1.55
CA PHE A 91 -20.58 -0.57 -2.89
C PHE A 91 -21.29 0.76 -3.15
N LYS A 92 -21.37 1.64 -2.14
CA LYS A 92 -21.99 2.97 -2.26
C LYS A 92 -21.03 4.04 -2.80
N PRO A 93 -21.56 5.08 -3.47
CA PRO A 93 -20.79 6.21 -3.94
C PRO A 93 -20.27 7.08 -2.78
N ALA A 94 -19.27 7.91 -3.07
CA ALA A 94 -18.60 8.74 -2.09
C ALA A 94 -19.53 9.72 -1.36
N SER A 95 -20.54 10.26 -2.05
CA SER A 95 -21.54 11.13 -1.45
C SER A 95 -22.33 10.45 -0.33
N GLU A 96 -22.76 9.20 -0.54
CA GLU A 96 -23.51 8.44 0.46
C GLU A 96 -22.63 8.02 1.65
N VAL A 97 -21.40 7.57 1.39
CA VAL A 97 -20.47 7.21 2.47
C VAL A 97 -20.05 8.43 3.28
N LYS A 98 -19.90 9.60 2.64
CA LYS A 98 -19.65 10.86 3.34
C LYS A 98 -20.80 11.21 4.28
N LEU A 99 -22.05 11.16 3.80
CA LEU A 99 -23.21 11.46 4.63
C LEU A 99 -23.26 10.54 5.85
N TRP A 100 -23.04 9.25 5.64
CA TRP A 100 -22.96 8.28 6.73
C TRP A 100 -21.84 8.60 7.72
N TYR A 101 -20.64 8.94 7.25
CA TYR A 101 -19.53 9.37 8.11
C TYR A 101 -19.88 10.65 8.90
N ASP A 102 -20.56 11.60 8.27
CA ASP A 102 -20.97 12.86 8.91
C ASP A 102 -22.01 12.62 10.02
N GLU A 103 -22.90 11.65 9.84
CA GLU A 103 -23.91 11.24 10.82
C GLU A 103 -23.28 10.49 12.01
N GLU A 104 -22.36 9.57 11.75
CA GLU A 104 -21.72 8.74 12.79
C GLU A 104 -20.64 9.47 13.59
N VAL A 105 -19.85 10.33 12.93
CA VAL A 105 -18.66 10.97 13.51
C VAL A 105 -18.70 12.49 13.39
N GLY A 106 -19.01 13.01 12.20
CA GLY A 106 -19.18 14.45 11.99
C GLY A 106 -17.90 15.29 12.03
N ASP A 107 -16.71 14.68 11.92
CA ASP A 107 -15.45 15.46 11.90
C ASP A 107 -15.23 16.12 10.53
N LEU A 108 -15.38 17.45 10.51
CA LEU A 108 -15.21 18.29 9.32
C LEU A 108 -13.81 18.20 8.70
N HIS A 109 -12.77 17.83 9.46
CA HIS A 109 -11.40 17.69 8.92
C HIS A 109 -11.29 16.50 7.94
N TYR A 110 -12.05 15.42 8.19
CA TYR A 110 -11.99 14.20 7.39
C TYR A 110 -13.19 14.03 6.45
N SER A 111 -14.34 14.63 6.78
CA SER A 111 -15.58 14.58 6.00
C SER A 111 -15.38 14.81 4.49
N GLY A 112 -14.61 15.85 4.13
CA GLY A 112 -14.32 16.17 2.73
C GLY A 112 -13.62 15.03 1.97
N TYR A 113 -12.77 14.26 2.65
CA TYR A 113 -12.01 13.17 2.02
C TYR A 113 -12.89 11.96 1.70
N PHE A 114 -13.91 11.66 2.52
CA PHE A 114 -14.89 10.62 2.22
C PHE A 114 -15.75 10.96 1.01
N GLY A 115 -15.97 12.25 0.74
CA GLY A 115 -16.71 12.74 -0.42
C GLY A 115 -15.97 12.61 -1.76
N ILE A 116 -14.66 12.34 -1.74
CA ILE A 116 -13.85 12.20 -2.95
C ILE A 116 -13.74 10.72 -3.32
N ALA A 117 -14.23 10.36 -4.51
CA ALA A 117 -14.32 8.97 -4.95
C ALA A 117 -12.96 8.24 -4.99
N SER A 118 -11.88 8.92 -5.41
CA SER A 118 -10.53 8.33 -5.42
C SER A 118 -10.02 8.04 -4.01
N ASN A 119 -10.28 8.93 -3.06
CA ASN A 119 -9.86 8.76 -1.67
C ASN A 119 -10.64 7.62 -1.01
N LEU A 120 -11.96 7.60 -1.20
CA LEU A 120 -12.81 6.53 -0.69
C LEU A 120 -12.42 5.17 -1.27
N PHE A 121 -12.02 5.10 -2.54
CA PHE A 121 -11.53 3.86 -3.13
C PHE A 121 -10.30 3.34 -2.37
N ILE A 122 -9.32 4.20 -2.09
CA ILE A 122 -8.12 3.82 -1.33
C ILE A 122 -8.47 3.46 0.12
N MET A 123 -9.37 4.20 0.77
CA MET A 123 -9.89 3.87 2.11
C MET A 123 -10.53 2.47 2.15
N LYS A 124 -11.34 2.12 1.15
CA LYS A 124 -11.96 0.79 1.03
C LYS A 124 -10.91 -0.30 0.81
N VAL A 125 -9.93 -0.07 -0.05
CA VAL A 125 -8.81 -1.01 -0.24
C VAL A 125 -8.04 -1.21 1.06
N ALA A 126 -7.69 -0.12 1.75
CA ALA A 126 -7.01 -0.19 3.04
C ALA A 126 -7.86 -0.91 4.11
N ALA A 127 -9.19 -0.74 4.10
CA ALA A 127 -10.11 -1.44 5.00
C ALA A 127 -10.18 -2.95 4.72
N VAL A 128 -9.99 -3.41 3.48
CA VAL A 128 -9.84 -4.85 3.20
C VAL A 128 -8.48 -5.34 3.72
N LEU A 129 -7.42 -4.55 3.53
CA LEU A 129 -6.07 -4.90 4.01
C LEU A 129 -5.98 -4.87 5.54
N SER A 130 -6.80 -4.07 6.21
CA SER A 130 -6.86 -3.97 7.67
C SER A 130 -7.21 -5.33 8.31
N LEU A 131 -8.05 -6.13 7.65
CA LEU A 131 -8.46 -7.47 8.09
C LEU A 131 -7.28 -8.42 8.24
N PHE A 132 -6.31 -8.32 7.33
CA PHE A 132 -5.11 -9.15 7.37
C PHE A 132 -4.05 -8.53 8.27
N SER A 133 -3.89 -7.20 8.21
CA SER A 133 -2.84 -6.47 8.91
C SER A 133 -3.13 -6.17 10.39
N PHE A 134 -4.22 -6.68 10.96
CA PHE A 134 -4.71 -6.32 12.30
C PHE A 134 -4.89 -4.81 12.47
N ASN A 135 -5.29 -4.16 11.38
CA ASN A 135 -5.46 -2.72 11.27
C ASN A 135 -4.23 -1.96 11.81
N LYS A 136 -3.04 -2.32 11.30
CA LYS A 136 -1.77 -1.68 11.66
C LYS A 136 -1.25 -0.87 10.48
N TYR A 137 -1.08 0.43 10.69
CA TYR A 137 -0.72 1.38 9.64
C TYR A 137 0.54 0.95 8.89
N LEU A 138 1.61 0.60 9.61
CA LEU A 138 2.87 0.21 8.98
C LEU A 138 2.73 -1.05 8.13
N VAL A 139 1.92 -2.00 8.58
CA VAL A 139 1.68 -3.26 7.86
C VAL A 139 0.83 -3.02 6.62
N ILE A 140 -0.19 -2.16 6.69
CA ILE A 140 -0.98 -1.72 5.53
C ILE A 140 -0.06 -1.04 4.51
N THR A 141 0.86 -0.18 4.93
CA THR A 141 1.86 0.43 4.02
C THR A 141 2.72 -0.63 3.33
N LEU A 142 3.13 -1.71 4.00
CA LEU A 142 3.86 -2.80 3.33
C LEU A 142 3.05 -3.48 2.23
N PHE A 143 1.73 -3.64 2.41
CA PHE A 143 0.86 -4.17 1.35
C PHE A 143 0.84 -3.25 0.13
N PHE A 144 0.73 -1.93 0.34
CA PHE A 144 0.82 -0.96 -0.75
C PHE A 144 2.19 -1.00 -1.45
N GLY A 145 3.28 -1.09 -0.70
CA GLY A 145 4.62 -1.29 -1.26
C GLY A 145 4.73 -2.58 -2.07
N ALA A 146 4.08 -3.67 -1.64
CA ALA A 146 4.05 -4.93 -2.38
C ALA A 146 3.24 -4.81 -3.67
N PHE A 147 2.12 -4.08 -3.66
CA PHE A 147 1.31 -3.80 -4.85
C PHE A 147 2.07 -2.92 -5.85
N SER A 148 2.76 -1.89 -5.36
CA SER A 148 3.62 -1.01 -6.15
C SER A 148 4.71 -1.79 -6.86
N PHE A 149 5.44 -2.61 -6.10
CA PHE A 149 6.43 -3.54 -6.65
C PHE A 149 5.82 -4.45 -7.73
N ALA A 150 4.67 -5.08 -7.47
CA ALA A 150 4.04 -5.98 -8.43
C ALA A 150 3.66 -5.26 -9.72
N GLY A 151 3.09 -4.05 -9.62
CA GLY A 151 2.73 -3.22 -10.77
C GLY A 151 3.95 -2.80 -11.60
N LEU A 152 4.98 -2.25 -10.95
CA LEU A 152 6.20 -1.81 -11.63
C LEU A 152 7.00 -2.97 -12.23
N TRP A 153 6.99 -4.13 -11.58
CA TRP A 153 7.58 -5.32 -12.16
C TRP A 153 6.87 -5.75 -13.46
N LYS A 154 5.54 -5.71 -13.48
CA LYS A 154 4.77 -6.00 -14.70
C LYS A 154 5.05 -4.98 -15.80
N LEU A 155 5.13 -3.70 -15.46
CA LEU A 155 5.51 -2.64 -16.40
C LEU A 155 6.92 -2.88 -16.98
N PHE A 156 7.89 -3.22 -16.12
CA PHE A 156 9.24 -3.56 -16.55
C PHE A 156 9.26 -4.73 -17.54
N LEU A 157 8.46 -5.78 -17.31
CA LEU A 157 8.36 -6.91 -18.24
C LEU A 157 7.78 -6.49 -19.60
N VAL A 158 6.78 -5.59 -19.63
CA VAL A 158 6.24 -5.04 -20.88
C VAL A 158 7.31 -4.26 -21.64
N PHE A 159 8.07 -3.39 -20.96
CA PHE A 159 9.13 -2.63 -21.62
C PHE A 159 10.30 -3.49 -22.06
N LYS A 160 10.63 -4.54 -21.31
CA LYS A 160 11.61 -5.55 -21.70
C LYS A 160 11.22 -6.21 -23.03
N ASP A 161 9.95 -6.60 -23.16
CA ASP A 161 9.41 -7.23 -24.36
C ASP A 161 9.42 -6.28 -25.57
N ILE A 162 8.91 -5.06 -25.38
CA ILE A 162 8.91 -4.01 -26.42
C ILE A 162 10.34 -3.68 -26.90
N ASN A 163 11.31 -3.61 -25.99
CA ASN A 163 12.71 -3.35 -26.34
C ASN A 163 13.49 -4.60 -26.78
N LYS A 164 12.84 -5.78 -26.87
CA LYS A 164 13.48 -7.05 -27.26
C LYS A 164 14.76 -7.33 -26.47
N ASP A 165 14.67 -7.20 -25.15
CA ASP A 165 15.79 -7.42 -24.22
C ASP A 165 17.00 -6.49 -24.37
N LYS A 166 16.88 -5.40 -25.14
CA LYS A 166 17.96 -4.42 -25.26
C LYS A 166 18.02 -3.51 -24.04
N HIS A 167 19.23 -3.20 -23.59
CA HIS A 167 19.52 -2.24 -22.52
C HIS A 167 18.79 -2.51 -21.19
N LEU A 168 18.61 -3.78 -20.81
CA LEU A 168 17.87 -4.17 -19.59
C LEU A 168 18.33 -3.46 -18.31
N LYS A 169 19.64 -3.24 -18.16
CA LYS A 169 20.19 -2.50 -17.01
C LYS A 169 19.65 -1.07 -16.94
N LEU A 170 19.68 -0.35 -18.06
CA LEU A 170 19.19 1.02 -18.14
C LEU A 170 17.67 1.06 -17.87
N LEU A 171 16.96 0.08 -18.43
CA LEU A 171 15.51 -0.05 -18.21
C LEU A 171 15.19 -0.32 -16.74
N ALA A 172 15.93 -1.20 -16.07
CA ALA A 172 15.75 -1.49 -14.65
C ALA A 172 16.01 -0.25 -13.79
N TRP A 173 17.02 0.56 -14.13
CA TRP A 173 17.27 1.83 -13.46
C TRP A 173 16.10 2.82 -13.62
N GLY A 174 15.58 2.97 -14.83
CA GLY A 174 14.50 3.91 -15.10
C GLY A 174 13.15 3.51 -14.51
N VAL A 175 12.87 2.21 -14.42
CA VAL A 175 11.55 1.70 -14.02
C VAL A 175 11.51 1.22 -12.58
N LEU A 176 12.57 0.54 -12.11
CA LEU A 176 12.57 -0.18 -10.83
C LEU A 176 13.40 0.51 -9.75
N TYR A 177 14.53 1.15 -10.10
CA TYR A 177 15.52 1.60 -9.11
C TYR A 177 15.57 3.10 -8.86
N MET A 178 14.81 3.88 -9.63
CA MET A 178 14.75 5.32 -9.43
C MET A 178 14.26 5.63 -7.99
N PRO A 179 15.05 6.36 -7.17
CA PRO A 179 14.70 6.65 -5.77
C PRO A 179 13.29 7.19 -5.57
N SER A 180 12.88 8.12 -6.43
CA SER A 180 11.54 8.70 -6.37
C SER A 180 10.42 7.67 -6.57
N VAL A 181 10.64 6.62 -7.36
CA VAL A 181 9.62 5.62 -7.70
C VAL A 181 9.41 4.66 -6.55
N TRP A 182 10.47 4.03 -6.06
CA TRP A 182 10.33 3.05 -4.98
C TRP A 182 10.14 3.72 -3.62
N PHE A 183 10.50 4.99 -3.42
CA PHE A 183 10.23 5.68 -2.16
C PHE A 183 8.79 6.23 -2.10
N TRP A 184 8.39 7.08 -3.05
CA TRP A 184 7.07 7.73 -3.03
C TRP A 184 5.94 6.85 -3.58
N GLY A 185 6.27 5.86 -4.39
CA GLY A 185 5.30 4.93 -4.93
C GLY A 185 4.99 3.75 -4.00
N SER A 186 5.67 3.63 -2.85
CA SER A 186 5.52 2.48 -1.93
C SER A 186 4.61 2.78 -0.74
#